data_AF-A0A5C3Q454-F1
#
_entry.id   AF-A0A5C3Q454-F1
#
_cell.length_a   1.000
_cell.length_b   1.000
_cell.length_c   1.000
_cell.angle_alpha   90.00
_cell.angle_beta   90.00
_cell.angle_gamma   90.00
#
_symmetry.space_group_name_H-M   'P 1'
#
loop_
_entity.id
_entity.type
_entity.pdbx_description
1 polymer ?
#
loop_
_entity_poly.entity_id
_entity_poly.type
_entity_poly.pdbx_seq_one_letter_code
_entity_poly.pdbx_strand_id
1 'polypeptide(L)' 'MRRLDPTEFELRKRNSQFAEKARAGKNPVKPSRQERLAKRSPISLWALGLVIFVVVGGVLFELLRLFVL' A
#
# COMPACT_ATOMS: atom_id res chain seq x y z
N MET A 1 -27.51 19.04 -25.85
CA MET A 1 -27.45 18.10 -24.69
C MET A 1 -26.64 18.76 -23.58
N ARG A 2 -27.30 19.28 -22.53
CA ARG A 2 -26.64 19.93 -21.38
C ARG A 2 -26.39 18.85 -20.31
N ARG A 3 -25.14 18.47 -20.06
CA ARG A 3 -24.79 17.58 -18.93
C ARG A 3 -25.09 18.37 -17.65
N LEU A 4 -26.00 17.88 -16.82
CA LEU A 4 -26.27 18.43 -15.50
C LEU A 4 -25.13 17.98 -14.59
N ASP A 5 -24.38 18.95 -14.06
CA ASP A 5 -23.42 18.68 -13.02
C ASP A 5 -24.15 18.12 -11.80
N PRO A 6 -23.72 16.98 -11.24
CA PRO A 6 -24.40 16.37 -10.11
C PRO A 6 -24.38 17.34 -8.93
N THR A 7 -25.56 17.71 -8.45
CA THR A 7 -25.70 18.62 -7.32
C THR A 7 -25.04 18.00 -6.08
N GLU A 8 -24.47 18.81 -5.19
CA GLU A 8 -23.71 18.33 -4.01
C GLU A 8 -24.49 17.31 -3.16
N PHE A 9 -25.82 17.44 -3.11
CA PHE A 9 -26.70 16.50 -2.43
C PHE A 9 -26.67 15.09 -3.04
N GLU A 10 -26.67 14.98 -4.37
CA GLU A 10 -26.59 13.69 -5.05
C GLU A 10 -25.22 13.03 -4.85
N LEU A 11 -24.15 13.83 -4.84
CA LEU A 11 -22.80 13.37 -4.53
C LEU A 11 -22.71 12.84 -3.09
N ARG A 12 -23.27 13.57 -2.13
CA ARG A 12 -23.34 13.14 -0.72
C ARG A 12 -24.12 11.83 -0.56
N LYS A 13 -25.28 11.71 -1.22
CA LYS A 13 -26.11 10.50 -1.20
C LYS A 13 -25.39 9.29 -1.79
N ARG A 14 -24.62 9.48 -2.87
CA ARG A 14 -23.82 8.38 -3.43
C ARG A 14 -22.67 7.99 -2.51
N ASN A 15 -21.97 8.96 -1.90
CA ASN A 15 -20.89 8.67 -0.96
C ASN A 15 -21.37 7.89 0.27
N SER A 16 -22.53 8.24 0.85
CA SER A 16 -23.08 7.49 1.99
C SER A 16 -23.43 6.05 1.61
N GLN A 17 -24.03 5.82 0.44
CA GLN A 17 -24.32 4.47 -0.05
C GLN A 17 -23.06 3.63 -0.31
N PHE A 18 -21.98 4.24 -0.80
CA PHE A 18 -20.70 3.54 -0.96
C PHE A 18 -20.08 3.20 0.40
N ALA A 19 -20.15 4.10 1.38
CA ALA A 19 -19.67 3.86 2.74
C ALA A 19 -20.45 2.74 3.44
N GLU A 20 -21.78 2.70 3.32
CA GLU A 20 -22.60 1.61 3.87
C GLU A 20 -22.28 0.26 3.22
N LYS A 21 -22.10 0.23 1.89
CA LYS A 21 -21.73 -1.01 1.18
C LYS A 21 -20.34 -1.53 1.59
N ALA A 22 -19.38 -0.63 1.81
CA ALA A 22 -18.06 -0.98 2.31
C ALA A 22 -18.15 -1.55 3.75
N ARG A 23 -18.96 -0.94 4.62
CA ARG A 23 -19.23 -1.45 5.98
C ARG A 23 -19.94 -2.81 5.99
N ALA A 24 -20.80 -3.06 5.01
CA ALA A 24 -21.49 -4.34 4.83
C ALA A 24 -20.57 -5.47 4.31
N GLY A 25 -19.25 -5.26 4.24
CA GLY A 25 -18.27 -6.27 3.83
C GLY A 25 -18.25 -6.56 2.33
N LYS A 26 -18.99 -5.80 1.51
CA LYS A 26 -18.90 -5.92 0.05
C LYS A 26 -17.60 -5.26 -0.39
N ASN A 27 -16.70 -6.06 -0.98
CA ASN A 27 -15.43 -5.55 -1.50
C ASN A 27 -15.68 -4.39 -2.47
N PRO A 28 -15.28 -3.15 -2.12
CA PRO A 28 -15.48 -2.02 -3.01
C PRO A 28 -14.62 -2.24 -4.26
N VAL A 29 -15.25 -2.20 -5.44
CA VAL A 29 -14.58 -2.31 -6.74
C VAL A 29 -13.46 -1.26 -6.90
N LYS A 30 -13.61 -0.12 -6.21
CA LYS A 30 -12.59 0.93 -6.11
C LYS A 30 -12.30 1.19 -4.63
N PRO A 31 -11.20 0.66 -4.07
CA PRO A 31 -10.82 0.95 -2.69
C PRO A 31 -10.51 2.44 -2.54
N SER A 32 -10.84 2.98 -1.38
CA SER A 32 -10.56 4.37 -1.04
C SER A 32 -9.05 4.63 -1.01
N ARG A 33 -8.65 5.91 -1.16
CA ARG A 33 -7.24 6.30 -1.04
C ARG A 33 -6.65 5.91 0.31
N GLN A 34 -7.44 5.98 1.37
CA GLN A 34 -7.02 5.61 2.72
C GLN A 34 -6.78 4.10 2.84
N GLU A 35 -7.68 3.26 2.32
CA GLU A 35 -7.49 1.80 2.30
C GLU A 35 -6.27 1.39 1.46
N ARG A 36 -6.03 2.07 0.33
CA ARG A 36 -4.84 1.84 -0.50
C ARG A 36 -3.56 2.17 0.26
N LEU A 37 -3.55 3.25 1.03
CA LEU A 37 -2.41 3.63 1.87
C LEU A 37 -2.21 2.64 3.02
N ALA A 38 -3.29 2.21 3.66
CA ALA A 38 -3.23 1.25 4.78
C ALA A 38 -2.70 -0.13 4.34
N LYS A 39 -2.93 -0.53 3.09
CA LYS A 39 -2.40 -1.79 2.52
C LYS A 39 -0.98 -1.68 1.99
N ARG A 40 -0.39 -0.48 1.95
CA ARG A 40 0.97 -0.28 1.44
C ARG A 40 1.97 -0.68 2.53
N SER A 41 2.94 -1.53 2.18
CA SER A 41 4.05 -1.82 3.07
C SER A 41 4.79 -0.51 3.45
N PRO A 42 5.14 -0.31 4.73
CA PRO A 42 5.92 0.85 5.15
C PRO A 42 7.36 0.82 4.62
N ILE A 43 7.87 -0.36 4.26
CA ILE A 43 9.25 -0.56 3.79
C ILE A 43 9.22 -1.02 2.33
N SER A 44 10.10 -0.43 1.52
CA SER A 44 10.29 -0.82 0.12
C SER A 44 11.08 -2.12 0.02
N LEU A 45 10.82 -2.91 -1.03
CA LEU A 45 11.59 -4.13 -1.31
C LEU A 45 13.09 -3.85 -1.47
N TRP A 46 13.46 -2.67 -2.00
CA TRP A 46 14.85 -2.23 -2.10
C TRP A 46 15.52 -2.03 -0.74
N ALA A 47 14.81 -1.40 0.21
CA ALA A 47 15.32 -1.22 1.57
C ALA A 47 15.52 -2.57 2.26
N LEU A 48 14.57 -3.49 2.11
CA LEU A 48 14.71 -4.86 2.63
C LEU A 48 15.92 -5.59 1.99
N GLY A 49 16.09 -5.47 0.67
CA GLY A 49 17.21 -6.06 -0.05
C GLY A 49 18.56 -5.54 0.42
N LEU A 50 18.68 -4.24 0.68
CA LEU A 50 19.88 -3.61 1.21
C LEU A 50 20.24 -4.15 2.61
N VAL A 51 19.25 -4.27 3.50
CA VAL A 51 19.47 -4.83 4.84
C VAL A 51 19.96 -6.28 4.75
N ILE A 52 19.31 -7.11 3.93
CA ILE A 52 19.72 -8.51 3.73
C ILE A 52 21.13 -8.57 3.15
N PHE A 53 21.44 -7.74 2.16
CA PHE A 53 22.76 -7.68 1.55
C PHE A 53 23.85 -7.32 2.56
N VAL A 54 23.62 -6.33 3.43
CA VAL A 54 24.60 -5.93 4.45
C VAL A 54 24.79 -7.04 5.49
N VAL A 55 23.71 -7.68 5.95
CA VAL A 55 23.80 -8.76 6.94
C VAL A 55 24.51 -9.98 6.35
N VAL A 56 24.10 -10.44 5.17
CA VAL A 56 24.70 -11.62 4.52
C VAL A 56 26.12 -11.30 4.05
N GLY A 57 26.32 -10.14 3.41
CA GLY A 57 27.62 -9.69 2.91
C GLY A 57 28.64 -9.48 4.02
N GLY A 58 28.22 -8.92 5.16
CA GLY A 58 29.08 -8.79 6.35
C GLY A 58 29.52 -10.13 6.90
N VAL A 59 28.61 -11.11 6.98
CA VAL A 59 28.96 -12.48 7.42
C VAL A 59 29.91 -13.14 6.41
N LEU A 60 29.64 -13.05 5.11
CA LEU A 60 30.52 -13.59 4.08
C LEU A 60 31.90 -12.94 4.10
N PHE A 61 31.98 -11.64 4.32
CA PHE A 61 33.24 -10.92 4.46
C PHE A 61 34.02 -11.38 5.69
N GLU A 62 33.35 -11.55 6.83
CA GLU A 62 34.00 -12.04 8.05
C GLU A 62 34.51 -13.47 7.87
N LEU A 63 33.76 -14.34 7.18
CA LEU A 63 34.22 -15.70 6.85
C LEU A 63 35.44 -15.66 5.90
N LEU A 64 35.41 -14.83 4.86
CA LEU A 64 36.58 -14.63 4.00
C LEU A 64 37.79 -14.14 4.79
N ARG A 65 37.58 -13.20 5.72
CA ARG A 65 38.63 -12.70 6.60
C ARG A 65 39.17 -13.78 7.55
N LEU A 66 38.32 -14.65 8.08
CA LEU A 66 38.75 -15.70 9.01
C LEU A 66 39.54 -16.83 8.33
N PHE A 67 39.18 -17.16 7.08
CA PHE A 67 39.71 -18.34 6.39
C PHE A 67 40.73 -18.04 5.28
N VAL A 68 40.72 -16.83 4.70
CA VAL A 68 41.49 -16.50 3.50
C VAL A 68 42.45 -15.32 3.71
N LEU A 69 42.09 -14.35 4.55
CA LEU A 69 42.87 -13.14 4.80
C LEU A 69 43.68 -13.23 6.10
#